data_AF-A0A2S8RTF8-F1
#
_entry.id   AF-A0A2S8RTF8-F1
#
_cell.length_a   1.000
_cell.length_b   1.000
_cell.length_c   1.000
_cell.angle_alpha   90.00
_cell.angle_beta   90.00
_cell.angle_gamma   90.00
#
_symmetry.space_group_name_H-M   'P 1'
#
loop_
_entity.id
_entity.type
_entity.pdbx_description
1 polymer ?
#
loop_
_entity_poly.entity_id
_entity_poly.type
_entity_poly.pdbx_seq_one_letter_code
_entity_poly.pdbx_strand_id
1 'polypeptide(L)' 'MTTNPASKFPHVLSALLPPDARTALARAASEAASINDQFAREMHMEAAIARVKLQYPNYFKD' A
#
# COMPACT_ATOMS: atom_id res chain seq x y z
N MET A 1 -27.90 -7.20 -26.76
CA MET A 1 -27.71 -5.99 -25.92
C MET A 1 -26.57 -6.29 -24.96
N THR A 2 -25.46 -5.56 -25.11
CA THR A 2 -24.15 -5.77 -24.49
C THR A 2 -24.17 -5.54 -22.97
N THR A 3 -23.71 -6.50 -22.18
CA THR A 3 -23.33 -6.27 -20.78
C THR A 3 -21.80 -6.33 -20.67
N ASN A 4 -21.19 -5.16 -20.55
CA ASN A 4 -19.78 -4.99 -20.21
C ASN A 4 -19.47 -5.69 -18.88
N PRO A 5 -18.47 -6.60 -18.78
CA PRO A 5 -17.90 -6.90 -17.48
C PRO A 5 -17.05 -5.69 -17.09
N ALA A 6 -17.60 -4.83 -16.24
CA ALA A 6 -16.83 -3.81 -15.57
C ALA A 6 -15.75 -4.52 -14.73
N SER A 7 -14.53 -4.61 -15.26
CA SER A 7 -13.31 -4.89 -14.50
C SER A 7 -13.14 -3.78 -13.46
N LYS A 8 -13.83 -3.93 -12.33
CA LYS A 8 -13.94 -2.93 -11.25
C LYS A 8 -13.29 -3.45 -9.97
N PHE A 9 -12.12 -4.07 -10.05
CA PHE A 9 -11.38 -4.43 -8.84
C PHE A 9 -9.88 -4.07 -8.89
N PRO A 10 -9.51 -2.79 -8.91
CA PRO A 10 -8.24 -2.36 -8.33
C PRO A 10 -8.37 -1.88 -6.87
N HIS A 11 -9.59 -1.87 -6.28
CA HIS A 11 -9.84 -1.21 -4.99
C HIS A 11 -10.04 -2.12 -3.77
N VAL A 12 -10.18 -3.44 -3.93
CA VAL A 12 -10.52 -4.33 -2.77
C VAL A 12 -9.34 -4.48 -1.82
N LEU A 13 -8.10 -4.47 -2.32
CA LEU A 13 -6.90 -4.55 -1.46
C LEU A 13 -6.68 -3.26 -0.65
N SER A 14 -7.15 -2.10 -1.14
CA SER A 14 -7.11 -0.83 -0.37
C SER A 14 -8.22 -0.71 0.69
N ALA A 15 -9.24 -1.58 0.65
CA ALA A 15 -10.34 -1.60 1.63
C ALA A 15 -10.04 -2.49 2.85
N LEU A 16 -8.97 -3.29 2.81
CA LEU A 16 -8.58 -4.22 3.86
C LEU A 16 -7.50 -3.68 4.80
N LEU A 17 -6.88 -2.54 4.53
CA LEU A 17 -5.91 -1.98 5.47
C LEU A 17 -6.59 -1.04 6.46
N PRO A 18 -6.32 -1.17 7.78
CA PRO A 18 -6.86 -0.25 8.77
C PRO A 18 -6.42 1.19 8.45
N PRO A 19 -7.21 2.21 8.83
CA PRO A 19 -6.91 3.62 8.52
C PRO A 19 -5.51 4.04 8.97
N ASP A 20 -5.03 3.47 10.08
CA ASP A 20 -3.70 3.69 10.62
C ASP A 20 -2.59 3.16 9.70
N ALA A 21 -2.74 1.93 9.17
CA ALA A 21 -1.82 1.37 8.17
C ALA A 21 -1.75 2.21 6.89
N ARG A 22 -2.90 2.74 6.43
CA ARG A 22 -2.95 3.63 5.25
C ARG A 22 -2.23 4.94 5.52
N THR A 23 -2.37 5.48 6.73
CA THR A 23 -1.69 6.71 7.16
C THR A 23 -0.18 6.49 7.28
N ALA A 24 0.25 5.34 7.82
CA ALA A 24 1.66 4.97 7.89
C ALA A 24 2.30 4.84 6.51
N LEU A 25 1.61 4.19 5.56
CA LEU A 25 2.05 4.10 4.16
C LEU A 25 2.07 5.46 3.46
N ALA A 26 1.05 6.30 3.67
CA ALA A 26 1.00 7.64 3.08
C ALA A 26 2.12 8.55 3.62
N ARG A 27 2.47 8.40 4.90
CA ARG A 27 3.59 9.11 5.52
C ARG A 27 4.92 8.64 4.94
N ALA A 28 5.15 7.32 4.89
CA ALA A 28 6.34 6.76 4.27
C ALA A 28 6.46 7.16 2.80
N ALA A 29 5.33 7.25 2.09
CA ALA A 29 5.31 7.73 0.71
C ALA A 29 5.70 9.20 0.56
N SER A 30 5.27 10.04 1.50
CA SER A 30 5.65 11.47 1.54
C SER A 30 7.14 11.65 1.88
N GLU A 31 7.66 10.83 2.79
CA GLU A 31 9.09 10.80 3.14
C GLU A 31 9.92 10.30 1.95
N ALA A 32 9.48 9.24 1.30
CA ALA A 32 10.08 8.67 0.10
C ALA A 32 10.05 9.64 -1.10
N ALA A 33 9.07 10.54 -1.20
CA ALA A 33 9.02 11.56 -2.24
C ALA A 33 10.15 12.60 -2.13
N SER A 34 10.76 12.74 -0.95
CA SER A 34 11.93 13.61 -0.74
C SER A 34 13.26 12.91 -1.06
N ILE A 35 13.23 11.62 -1.38
CA ILE A 35 14.42 10.83 -1.73
C ILE A 35 14.66 10.94 -3.24
N ASN A 36 15.79 11.54 -3.62
CA ASN A 36 16.19 11.68 -5.03
C ASN A 36 16.66 10.36 -5.65
N ASP A 37 17.17 9.44 -4.84
CA ASP A 37 17.64 8.13 -5.30
C ASP A 37 16.47 7.16 -5.44
N GLN A 38 16.25 6.65 -6.66
CA GLN A 38 15.12 5.77 -6.96
C GLN A 38 15.19 4.45 -6.18
N PHE A 39 16.39 3.87 -6.05
CA PHE A 39 16.57 2.60 -5.36
C PHE A 39 16.33 2.75 -3.84
N ALA A 40 16.84 3.82 -3.24
CA ALA A 40 16.59 4.15 -1.84
C ALA A 40 15.11 4.46 -1.59
N ARG A 41 14.41 5.08 -2.55
CA ARG A 41 12.97 5.33 -2.49
C ARG A 41 12.17 4.02 -2.47
N GLU A 42 12.53 3.09 -3.35
CA GLU A 42 11.89 1.76 -3.41
C GLU A 42 12.15 0.96 -2.13
N MET A 43 13.41 0.91 -1.66
CA MET A 43 13.76 0.28 -0.39
C MET A 43 13.01 0.88 0.81
N HIS A 44 12.83 2.20 0.84
CA HIS A 44 12.10 2.88 1.90
C HIS A 44 10.62 2.48 1.91
N MET A 45 10.00 2.40 0.72
CA MET A 45 8.62 1.95 0.56
C MET A 45 8.45 0.47 0.93
N GLU A 46 9.36 -0.41 0.50
CA GLU A 46 9.31 -1.83 0.87
C GLU A 46 9.47 -2.04 2.37
N ALA A 47 10.38 -1.30 3.01
CA ALA A 47 10.54 -1.33 4.46
C ALA A 47 9.27 -0.85 5.19
N ALA A 48 8.60 0.18 4.68
CA ALA A 48 7.34 0.66 5.23
C ALA A 48 6.21 -0.36 5.05
N ILE A 49 6.10 -1.00 3.88
CA ILE A 49 5.15 -2.09 3.63
C ILE A 49 5.41 -3.26 4.56
N ALA A 50 6.68 -3.68 4.74
CA ALA A 50 7.05 -4.76 5.65
C ALA A 50 6.69 -4.44 7.10
N ARG A 51 6.90 -3.20 7.56
CA ARG A 51 6.48 -2.75 8.90
C ARG A 51 4.97 -2.81 9.07
N VAL A 52 4.22 -2.35 8.08
CA VAL A 52 2.76 -2.41 8.10
C VAL A 52 2.27 -3.86 8.10
N LYS A 53 2.93 -4.76 7.35
CA LYS A 53 2.64 -6.21 7.40
C LYS A 53 2.89 -6.83 8.79
N LEU A 54 3.98 -6.45 9.45
CA LEU A 54 4.30 -6.91 10.80
C LEU A 54 3.35 -6.37 11.87
N GLN A 55 2.92 -5.11 11.75
CA GLN A 55 1.96 -4.50 12.68
C GLN A 55 0.54 -5.00 12.48
N TYR A 56 0.17 -5.34 11.25
CA TYR A 56 -1.19 -5.71 10.88
C TYR A 56 -1.26 -7.12 10.26
N PRO A 57 -0.73 -8.17 10.91
CA PRO A 57 -0.60 -9.49 10.31
C PRO A 57 -1.97 -10.11 9.96
N ASN A 58 -3.03 -9.73 10.67
CA ASN A 58 -4.40 -10.19 10.40
C ASN A 58 -4.98 -9.69 9.08
N TYR A 59 -4.45 -8.59 8.53
CA TYR A 59 -4.93 -7.97 7.29
C TYR A 59 -4.12 -8.39 6.05
N PHE A 60 -2.98 -9.04 6.27
CA PHE A 60 -2.13 -9.61 5.22
C PHE A 60 -2.10 -11.15 5.28
N LYS A 61 -3.14 -11.76 5.86
CA LYS A 61 -3.32 -13.21 5.78
C LYS A 61 -3.61 -13.59 4.33
N ASP A 62 -2.67 -14.35 3.75
CA ASP A 62 -2.83 -15.15 2.54
C ASP A 62 -3.93 -16.21 2.72
#